data_AF-I3UFB5-F1
#
_entry.id   AF-I3UFB5-F1
#
_cell.length_a   1.000
_cell.length_b   1.000
_cell.length_c   1.000
_cell.angle_alpha   90.00
_cell.angle_beta   90.00
_cell.angle_gamma   90.00
#
_symmetry.space_group_name_H-M   'P 1'
#
loop_
_entity.id
_entity.type
_entity.pdbx_description
1 polymer ?
#
loop_
_entity_poly.entity_id
_entity_poly.type
_entity_poly.pdbx_seq_one_letter_code
_entity_poly.pdbx_strand_id
1 'polypeptide(L)'
;MSFLYVLILVVPALATALAFMPSSHWTIRSLDFPRVQIAVLCLASLGLTVLNPPAASGLVIFLLAANLIALIYQLYKIFPYTRLAKTEVLSNHAPDDDRTVSLLSSNVLTPNRRSDALIALVRQYKPDLLLTLESDAWWQNALAGLEEDYPYRVAIPLDNLYGMHLYSRLPLENTEVLYRVEEDIPSIRSQVILRSGEKSGFTACIPRRPAQPKAKHQSLGMQNCCW
;
A
#
# COMPACT_ATOMS: atom_id res chain seq x y z
N MET A 1 -6.97 -12.35 -42.01
CA MET A 1 -6.63 -11.74 -40.71
C MET A 1 -5.43 -12.49 -40.16
N SER A 2 -4.27 -11.86 -40.03
CA SER A 2 -3.09 -12.53 -39.46
C SER A 2 -3.38 -12.88 -38.00
N PHE A 3 -3.05 -14.11 -37.57
CA PHE A 3 -3.26 -14.60 -36.20
C PHE A 3 -2.74 -13.62 -35.14
N LEU A 4 -1.60 -12.99 -35.42
CA LEU A 4 -0.98 -11.96 -34.58
C LEU A 4 -1.89 -10.75 -34.32
N TYR A 5 -2.65 -10.31 -35.32
CA TYR A 5 -3.55 -9.15 -35.20
C TYR A 5 -4.71 -9.42 -34.25
N VAL A 6 -5.28 -10.63 -34.33
CA VAL A 6 -6.35 -11.06 -33.42
C VAL A 6 -5.82 -11.15 -31.98
N LEU A 7 -4.60 -11.66 -31.79
CA LEU A 7 -3.98 -11.75 -30.47
C LEU A 7 -3.81 -10.36 -29.82
N ILE A 8 -3.34 -9.38 -30.59
CA ILE A 8 -3.15 -8.00 -30.13
C ILE A 8 -4.48 -7.35 -29.68
N LEU A 9 -5.60 -7.69 -30.31
CA LEU A 9 -6.92 -7.20 -29.92
C LEU A 9 -7.50 -7.94 -28.71
N VAL A 10 -7.30 -9.26 -28.62
CA VAL A 10 -7.93 -10.10 -27.60
C VAL A 10 -7.24 -9.97 -26.24
N VAL A 11 -5.90 -9.98 -26.20
CA VAL A 11 -5.13 -10.00 -24.95
C VAL A 11 -5.48 -8.85 -23.99
N PRO A 12 -5.47 -7.56 -24.38
CA PRO A 12 -5.76 -6.47 -23.45
C PRO A 12 -7.23 -6.44 -23.01
N ALA A 13 -8.15 -6.79 -23.89
CA ALA A 13 -9.58 -6.91 -23.58
C ALA A 13 -9.83 -8.03 -22.56
N LEU A 14 -9.21 -9.20 -22.77
CA LEU A 14 -9.29 -10.35 -21.87
C LEU A 14 -8.64 -10.04 -20.52
N ALA A 15 -7.46 -9.41 -20.50
CA ALA A 15 -6.78 -9.02 -19.27
C ALA A 15 -7.66 -8.07 -18.43
N THR A 16 -8.30 -7.10 -19.07
CA THR A 16 -9.24 -6.18 -18.41
C THR A 16 -10.50 -6.91 -17.93
N ALA A 17 -11.08 -7.80 -18.74
CA ALA A 17 -12.26 -8.58 -18.37
C ALA A 17 -12.00 -9.52 -17.19
N LEU A 18 -10.85 -10.20 -17.17
CA LEU A 18 -10.44 -11.07 -16.07
C LEU A 18 -10.31 -10.30 -14.75
N ALA A 19 -9.86 -9.05 -14.79
CA ALA A 19 -9.77 -8.20 -13.59
C ALA A 19 -11.15 -7.87 -12.97
N PHE A 20 -12.25 -7.96 -13.73
CA PHE A 20 -13.62 -7.80 -13.20
C PHE A 20 -14.17 -9.07 -12.54
N MET A 21 -13.50 -10.21 -12.69
CA MET A 21 -13.95 -11.45 -12.07
C MET A 21 -13.85 -11.33 -10.54
N PRO A 22 -14.90 -11.69 -9.77
CA PRO A 22 -14.91 -11.61 -8.30
C PRO A 22 -14.10 -12.76 -7.69
N SER A 23 -12.84 -12.89 -8.08
CA SER A 23 -11.92 -13.89 -7.57
C SER A 23 -10.83 -13.21 -6.75
N SER A 24 -10.62 -13.73 -5.53
CA SER A 24 -9.50 -13.33 -4.67
C SER A 24 -8.20 -14.06 -5.02
N HIS A 25 -8.21 -14.94 -6.02
CA HIS A 25 -7.01 -15.68 -6.41
C HIS A 25 -5.96 -14.74 -6.99
N TRP A 26 -4.72 -14.87 -6.52
CA TRP A 26 -3.65 -13.92 -6.82
C TRP A 26 -3.36 -13.81 -8.32
N THR A 27 -3.46 -14.88 -9.10
CA THR A 27 -3.21 -14.86 -10.56
C THR A 27 -4.16 -13.93 -11.32
N ILE A 28 -5.42 -13.85 -10.90
CA ILE A 28 -6.42 -12.95 -11.49
C ILE A 28 -6.15 -11.53 -11.01
N ARG A 29 -5.89 -11.36 -9.71
CA ARG A 29 -5.60 -10.05 -9.11
C ARG A 29 -4.28 -9.45 -9.61
N SER A 30 -3.32 -10.26 -10.04
CA SER A 30 -2.06 -9.79 -10.64
C SER A 30 -2.30 -8.96 -11.90
N LEU A 31 -3.42 -9.18 -12.62
CA LEU A 31 -3.78 -8.40 -13.81
C LEU A 31 -4.24 -6.97 -13.49
N ASP A 32 -4.51 -6.65 -12.21
CA ASP A 32 -4.81 -5.28 -11.78
C ASP A 32 -3.58 -4.38 -11.67
N PHE A 33 -2.36 -4.94 -11.65
CA PHE A 33 -1.12 -4.19 -11.51
C PHE A 33 -0.64 -3.55 -12.82
N PRO A 34 -0.58 -4.25 -13.99
CA PRO A 34 -0.01 -3.71 -15.21
C PRO A 34 -0.98 -2.78 -15.99
N ARG A 35 -1.66 -1.86 -15.30
CA ARG A 35 -2.70 -0.99 -15.90
C ARG A 35 -2.18 -0.15 -17.07
N VAL A 36 -0.98 0.42 -16.91
CA VAL A 36 -0.34 1.25 -17.94
C VAL A 36 0.01 0.40 -19.16
N GLN A 37 0.53 -0.81 -18.96
CA GLN A 37 0.88 -1.73 -20.03
C GLN A 37 -0.37 -2.16 -20.80
N ILE A 38 -1.47 -2.46 -20.11
CA ILE A 38 -2.77 -2.78 -20.75
C ILE A 38 -3.28 -1.58 -21.55
N ALA A 39 -3.22 -0.35 -21.01
CA ALA A 39 -3.62 0.86 -21.72
C ALA A 39 -2.79 1.10 -22.99
N VAL A 40 -1.46 0.90 -22.91
CA VAL A 40 -0.55 0.99 -24.07
C VAL A 40 -0.90 -0.06 -25.13
N LEU A 41 -1.21 -1.29 -24.73
CA LEU A 41 -1.64 -2.35 -25.65
C LEU A 41 -2.98 -2.01 -26.32
N CYS A 42 -3.96 -1.48 -25.59
CA CYS A 42 -5.21 -0.98 -26.18
C CYS A 42 -4.97 0.16 -27.17
N LEU A 43 -4.10 1.13 -26.84
CA LEU A 43 -3.76 2.23 -27.74
C LEU A 43 -3.05 1.73 -29.00
N ALA A 44 -2.10 0.82 -28.86
CA ALA A 44 -1.38 0.22 -29.97
C ALA A 44 -2.30 -0.61 -30.88
N SER A 45 -3.25 -1.37 -30.30
CA SER A 45 -4.22 -2.18 -31.05
C SER A 45 -5.18 -1.29 -31.86
N LEU A 46 -5.70 -0.23 -31.25
CA LEU A 46 -6.55 0.76 -31.93
C LEU A 46 -5.77 1.53 -33.01
N GLY A 47 -4.55 1.97 -32.71
CA GLY A 47 -3.69 2.69 -33.66
C GLY A 47 -3.32 1.83 -34.87
N LEU A 48 -2.96 0.56 -34.65
CA LEU A 48 -2.65 -0.38 -35.74
C LEU A 48 -3.87 -0.62 -36.64
N THR A 49 -5.07 -0.67 -36.06
CA THR A 49 -6.33 -0.81 -36.82
C THR A 49 -6.55 0.39 -37.75
N VAL A 50 -6.23 1.60 -37.31
CA VAL A 50 -6.35 2.82 -38.13
C VAL A 50 -5.33 2.82 -39.28
N LEU A 51 -4.09 2.40 -39.01
CA LEU A 51 -3.02 2.35 -40.00
C LEU A 51 -3.20 1.23 -41.03
N ASN A 52 -3.81 0.11 -40.64
CA ASN A 52 -4.07 -1.02 -41.52
C ASN A 52 -5.49 -1.56 -41.28
N PRO A 53 -6.52 -0.93 -41.88
CA PRO A 53 -7.90 -1.28 -41.64
C PRO A 53 -8.21 -2.72 -42.03
N PRO A 54 -8.58 -3.59 -41.07
CA PRO A 54 -8.99 -4.95 -41.40
C PRO A 54 -10.34 -4.96 -42.11
N ALA A 55 -10.65 -6.07 -42.80
CA ALA A 55 -11.99 -6.33 -43.30
C ALA A 55 -13.01 -6.23 -42.15
N ALA A 56 -14.04 -5.40 -42.35
CA ALA A 56 -15.08 -5.14 -41.36
C ALA A 56 -15.94 -6.41 -41.14
N SER A 57 -15.59 -7.19 -40.13
CA SER A 57 -16.41 -8.29 -39.62
C SER A 57 -17.01 -7.91 -38.27
N GLY A 58 -18.18 -8.47 -37.94
CA GLY A 58 -18.84 -8.21 -36.65
C GLY A 58 -17.93 -8.49 -35.44
N LEU A 59 -17.07 -9.52 -35.54
CA LEU A 59 -16.09 -9.86 -34.50
C LEU A 59 -15.03 -8.76 -34.32
N VAL A 60 -14.50 -8.20 -35.42
CA VAL A 60 -13.50 -7.13 -35.35
C VAL A 60 -14.11 -5.86 -34.73
N ILE A 61 -15.32 -5.48 -35.14
CA ILE A 61 -16.03 -4.33 -34.58
C ILE A 61 -16.25 -4.51 -33.08
N PHE A 62 -16.69 -5.70 -32.66
CA PHE A 62 -16.86 -6.04 -31.24
C PHE A 62 -15.55 -5.92 -30.44
N LEU A 63 -14.45 -6.47 -30.95
CA LEU A 63 -13.15 -6.40 -30.28
C LEU A 63 -12.61 -4.98 -30.18
N LEU A 64 -12.85 -4.14 -31.19
CA LEU A 64 -12.48 -2.72 -31.15
C LEU A 64 -13.27 -1.96 -30.10
N ALA A 65 -14.59 -2.17 -30.03
CA ALA A 65 -15.43 -1.59 -28.98
C ALA A 65 -14.97 -2.04 -27.58
N ALA A 66 -14.66 -3.33 -27.41
CA ALA A 66 -14.13 -3.86 -26.16
C ALA A 66 -12.77 -3.22 -25.77
N ASN A 67 -11.86 -3.04 -26.72
CA ASN A 67 -10.57 -2.37 -26.48
C ASN A 67 -10.76 -0.88 -26.11
N LEU A 68 -11.70 -0.19 -26.75
CA LEU A 68 -12.00 1.20 -26.45
C LEU A 68 -12.57 1.36 -25.03
N ILE A 69 -13.52 0.49 -24.64
CA ILE A 69 -14.07 0.46 -23.28
C ILE A 69 -12.96 0.13 -22.27
N ALA A 70 -12.13 -0.88 -22.55
CA ALA A 70 -11.00 -1.24 -21.71
C ALA A 70 -10.02 -0.07 -21.56
N LEU A 71 -9.69 0.63 -22.63
CA LEU A 71 -8.82 1.80 -22.60
C LEU A 71 -9.39 2.90 -21.70
N ILE A 72 -10.66 3.26 -21.88
CA ILE A 72 -11.34 4.27 -21.04
C ILE A 72 -11.28 3.86 -19.57
N TYR A 73 -11.56 2.59 -19.28
CA TYR A 73 -11.50 2.06 -17.92
C TYR A 73 -10.08 2.14 -17.33
N GLN A 74 -9.05 1.70 -18.06
CA GLN A 74 -7.68 1.77 -17.58
C GLN A 74 -7.23 3.22 -17.37
N LEU A 75 -7.57 4.14 -18.28
CA LEU A 75 -7.27 5.57 -18.13
C LEU A 75 -7.96 6.16 -16.90
N TYR A 76 -9.23 5.82 -16.65
CA TYR A 76 -9.95 6.23 -15.45
C TYR A 76 -9.24 5.75 -14.17
N LYS A 77 -8.73 4.51 -14.15
CA LYS A 77 -7.99 3.97 -13.00
C LYS A 77 -6.58 4.55 -12.86
N ILE A 78 -5.96 4.99 -13.94
CA ILE A 78 -4.62 5.61 -13.93
C ILE A 78 -4.71 7.08 -13.52
N PHE A 79 -5.80 7.78 -13.87
CA PHE A 79 -5.96 9.23 -13.69
C PHE A 79 -5.57 9.75 -12.28
N PRO A 80 -5.98 9.14 -11.15
CA PRO A 80 -5.63 9.62 -9.81
C PRO A 80 -4.13 9.68 -9.53
N TYR A 81 -3.32 8.90 -10.25
CA TYR A 81 -1.87 8.83 -10.09
C TYR A 81 -1.12 9.78 -11.05
N THR A 82 -1.84 10.61 -11.80
CA THR A 82 -1.25 11.57 -12.74
C THR A 82 -1.22 12.97 -12.15
N ARG A 83 -0.36 13.85 -12.70
CA ARG A 83 -0.27 15.27 -12.31
C ARG A 83 -1.55 16.07 -12.60
N LEU A 84 -2.50 15.51 -13.34
CA LEU A 84 -3.78 16.14 -13.67
C LEU A 84 -4.84 15.92 -12.57
N ALA A 85 -4.64 14.93 -11.70
CA ALA A 85 -5.53 14.70 -10.58
C ALA A 85 -5.29 15.72 -9.45
N LYS A 86 -6.34 15.96 -8.66
CA LYS A 86 -6.25 16.82 -7.48
C LYS A 86 -5.34 16.16 -6.43
N THR A 87 -4.39 16.91 -5.90
CA THR A 87 -3.56 16.45 -4.79
C THR A 87 -4.42 16.22 -3.55
N GLU A 88 -4.38 15.01 -2.99
CA GLU A 88 -5.12 14.66 -1.78
C GLU A 88 -4.51 15.26 -0.51
N VAL A 89 -3.18 15.47 -0.52
CA VAL A 89 -2.44 16.10 0.58
C VAL A 89 -2.13 17.55 0.21
N LEU A 90 -2.70 18.49 0.97
CA LEU A 90 -2.42 19.90 0.78
C LEU A 90 -0.98 20.22 1.19
N SER A 91 -0.30 21.05 0.39
CA SER A 91 1.01 21.58 0.76
C SER A 91 0.83 22.63 1.86
N ASN A 92 1.61 22.52 2.94
CA ASN A 92 1.70 23.58 3.93
C ASN A 92 2.82 24.56 3.55
N HIS A 93 2.47 25.81 3.26
CA HIS A 93 3.43 26.86 2.88
C HIS A 93 3.89 27.72 4.05
N ALA A 94 3.31 27.53 5.24
CA ALA A 94 3.72 28.17 6.48
C ALA A 94 3.88 27.08 7.56
N PRO A 95 5.00 26.34 7.56
CA PRO A 95 5.24 25.31 8.57
C PRO A 95 5.26 25.96 9.96
N ASP A 96 4.47 25.37 10.86
CA ASP A 96 4.49 25.66 12.28
C ASP A 96 5.17 24.45 12.95
N ASP A 97 6.39 24.63 13.43
CA ASP A 97 7.20 23.57 14.04
C ASP A 97 6.48 22.95 15.25
N ASP A 98 5.64 23.72 15.95
CA ASP A 98 4.90 23.23 17.10
C ASP A 98 3.73 22.32 16.71
N ARG A 99 3.25 22.44 15.47
CA ARG A 99 2.18 21.64 14.87
C ARG A 99 2.68 20.63 13.83
N THR A 100 3.99 20.46 13.71
CA THR A 100 4.62 19.57 12.75
C THR A 100 5.12 18.31 13.45
N VAL A 101 4.87 17.15 12.83
CA VAL A 101 5.36 15.85 13.28
C VAL A 101 6.13 15.19 12.16
N SER A 102 7.32 14.70 12.49
CA SER A 102 8.16 13.89 11.61
C SER A 102 8.04 12.40 11.97
N LEU A 103 7.79 11.56 10.96
CA LEU A 103 7.68 10.11 11.11
C LEU A 103 8.72 9.41 10.24
N LEU A 104 9.52 8.54 10.85
CA LEU A 104 10.34 7.56 10.15
C LEU A 104 9.69 6.19 10.32
N SER A 105 9.27 5.58 9.22
CA SER A 105 8.72 4.22 9.21
C SER A 105 9.67 3.28 8.46
N SER A 106 10.00 2.14 9.06
CA SER A 106 10.89 1.15 8.47
C SER A 106 10.36 -0.27 8.67
N ASN A 107 10.05 -0.95 7.57
CA ASN A 107 9.95 -2.40 7.60
C ASN A 107 11.37 -2.95 7.67
N VAL A 108 11.74 -3.50 8.83
CA VAL A 108 13.12 -3.91 9.10
C VAL A 108 13.45 -5.27 8.51
N LEU A 109 12.41 -6.05 8.13
CA LEU A 109 12.47 -7.45 7.72
C LEU A 109 13.12 -8.33 8.80
N THR A 110 12.33 -9.14 9.51
CA THR A 110 12.80 -9.80 10.76
C THR A 110 14.17 -10.48 10.67
N PRO A 111 14.55 -11.23 9.62
CA PRO A 111 15.89 -11.85 9.52
C PRO A 111 17.07 -10.88 9.33
N ASN A 112 16.82 -9.63 8.94
CA ASN A 112 17.85 -8.61 8.78
C ASN A 112 18.45 -8.25 10.13
N ARG A 113 19.79 -8.12 10.17
CA ARG A 113 20.55 -7.79 11.38
C ARG A 113 21.33 -6.47 11.27
N ARG A 114 21.06 -5.67 10.24
CA ARG A 114 21.67 -4.35 9.99
C ARG A 114 20.98 -3.23 10.78
N SER A 115 20.91 -3.37 12.10
CA SER A 115 20.33 -2.33 12.97
C SER A 115 21.16 -1.05 13.00
N ASP A 116 22.47 -1.16 12.77
CA ASP A 116 23.42 -0.05 12.62
C ASP A 116 22.94 1.00 11.60
N ALA A 117 22.47 0.53 10.44
CA ALA A 117 22.01 1.39 9.36
C ALA A 117 20.74 2.15 9.74
N LEU A 118 19.78 1.48 10.39
CA LEU A 118 18.55 2.14 10.85
C LEU A 118 18.86 3.16 11.95
N ILE A 119 19.68 2.80 12.92
CA ILE A 119 20.09 3.70 14.01
C ILE A 119 20.81 4.94 13.45
N ALA A 120 21.66 4.77 12.44
CA ALA A 120 22.31 5.90 11.78
C ALA A 120 21.30 6.87 11.15
N LEU A 121 20.26 6.34 10.46
CA LEU A 121 19.18 7.16 9.90
C LEU A 121 18.37 7.87 10.99
N VAL A 122 18.04 7.19 12.08
CA VAL A 122 17.31 7.79 13.21
C VAL A 122 18.12 8.93 13.82
N ARG A 123 19.43 8.75 14.01
CA ARG A 123 20.32 9.80 14.53
C ARG A 123 20.50 10.97 13.56
N GLN A 124 20.52 10.70 12.25
CA GLN A 124 20.65 11.71 11.22
C GLN A 124 19.39 12.58 11.12
N TYR A 125 18.22 11.94 10.98
CA TYR A 125 16.96 12.64 10.72
C TYR A 125 16.23 13.07 12.00
N LYS A 126 16.55 12.44 13.14
CA LYS A 126 15.98 12.76 14.45
C LYS A 126 14.44 12.87 14.42
N PRO A 127 13.72 11.86 13.91
CA PRO A 127 12.26 11.95 13.77
C PRO A 127 11.56 12.05 15.13
N ASP A 128 10.35 12.61 15.15
CA ASP A 128 9.47 12.64 16.34
C ASP A 128 8.94 11.26 16.67
N LEU A 129 8.60 10.50 15.63
CA LEU A 129 8.09 9.14 15.70
C LEU A 129 8.99 8.21 14.86
N LEU A 130 9.39 7.09 15.44
CA LEU A 130 10.00 5.97 14.74
C LEU A 130 9.05 4.77 14.84
N LEU A 131 8.60 4.27 13.70
CA LEU A 131 7.81 3.05 13.59
C LEU A 131 8.63 1.96 12.90
N THR A 132 8.81 0.83 13.55
CA THR A 132 9.40 -0.37 12.96
C THR A 132 8.34 -1.42 12.71
N LEU A 133 8.41 -2.08 11.56
CA LEU A 133 7.50 -3.15 11.12
C LEU A 133 8.30 -4.43 10.84
N GLU A 134 7.69 -5.58 11.03
CA GLU A 134 8.35 -6.90 10.93
C GLU A 134 9.55 -7.03 11.89
N SER A 135 9.39 -6.54 13.12
CA SER A 135 10.45 -6.52 14.15
C SER A 135 10.16 -7.51 15.28
N ASP A 136 11.18 -8.26 15.70
CA ASP A 136 11.15 -9.25 16.77
C ASP A 136 11.85 -8.74 18.06
N ALA A 137 12.03 -9.63 19.03
CA ALA A 137 12.75 -9.33 20.27
C ALA A 137 14.24 -8.99 20.05
N TRP A 138 14.87 -9.53 19.00
CA TRP A 138 16.24 -9.16 18.65
C TRP A 138 16.30 -7.68 18.24
N TRP A 139 15.36 -7.23 17.40
CA TRP A 139 15.25 -5.83 17.01
C TRP A 139 14.94 -4.91 18.19
N GLN A 140 14.07 -5.33 19.12
CA GLN A 140 13.81 -4.57 20.35
C GLN A 140 15.11 -4.29 21.11
N ASN A 141 15.91 -5.33 21.33
CA ASN A 141 17.19 -5.21 22.04
C ASN A 141 18.22 -4.37 21.26
N ALA A 142 18.27 -4.55 19.93
CA ALA A 142 19.19 -3.81 19.08
C ALA A 142 18.87 -2.29 19.05
N LEU A 143 17.61 -1.91 19.25
CA LEU A 143 17.14 -0.52 19.27
C LEU A 143 17.09 0.08 20.67
N ALA A 144 17.43 -0.67 21.72
CA ALA A 144 17.37 -0.20 23.11
C ALA A 144 18.19 1.09 23.34
N GLY A 145 19.26 1.31 22.58
CA GLY A 145 20.07 2.53 22.65
C GLY A 145 19.37 3.80 22.16
N LEU A 146 18.15 3.71 21.63
CA LEU A 146 17.30 4.86 21.27
C LEU A 146 16.32 5.24 22.38
N GLU A 147 16.13 4.41 23.41
CA GLU A 147 15.07 4.61 24.41
C GLU A 147 15.26 5.87 25.26
N GLU A 148 16.50 6.34 25.44
CA GLU A 148 16.78 7.60 26.14
C GLU A 148 16.25 8.82 25.34
N ASP A 149 16.44 8.82 24.03
CA ASP A 149 15.97 9.88 23.13
C ASP A 149 14.47 9.76 22.82
N TYR A 150 13.87 8.59 23.02
CA TYR A 150 12.47 8.26 22.70
C TYR A 150 11.75 7.64 23.91
N PRO A 151 11.39 8.46 24.91
CA PRO A 151 10.87 7.98 26.19
C PRO A 151 9.48 7.33 26.10
N TYR A 152 8.69 7.64 25.07
CA TYR A 152 7.36 7.07 24.88
C TYR A 152 7.42 5.92 23.88
N ARG A 153 7.00 4.72 24.30
CA ARG A 153 7.18 3.50 23.50
C ARG A 153 6.00 2.55 23.56
N VAL A 154 5.81 1.82 22.46
CA VAL A 154 4.93 0.65 22.36
C VAL A 154 5.72 -0.44 21.67
N ALA A 155 5.93 -1.57 22.35
CA ALA A 155 6.72 -2.68 21.84
C ALA A 155 5.83 -3.92 21.71
N ILE A 156 5.78 -4.48 20.50
CA ILE A 156 5.04 -5.70 20.17
C ILE A 156 5.98 -6.61 19.37
N PRO A 157 7.04 -7.17 20.00
CA PRO A 157 7.97 -8.05 19.32
C PRO A 157 7.27 -9.38 18.98
N LEU A 158 7.15 -9.71 17.71
CA LEU A 158 6.58 -10.99 17.26
C LEU A 158 7.49 -11.65 16.24
N ASP A 159 7.62 -12.97 16.33
CA ASP A 159 8.41 -13.80 15.41
C ASP A 159 7.58 -14.34 14.23
N ASN A 160 6.46 -13.68 13.92
CA ASN A 160 5.55 -14.04 12.82
C ASN A 160 5.56 -13.04 11.67
N LEU A 161 6.59 -12.16 11.62
CA LEU A 161 6.71 -11.06 10.66
C LEU A 161 5.62 -9.98 10.78
N TYR A 162 4.87 -9.95 11.88
CA TYR A 162 3.89 -8.90 12.18
C TYR A 162 4.23 -8.11 13.43
N GLY A 163 5.40 -8.34 14.02
CA GLY A 163 5.86 -7.56 15.17
C GLY A 163 6.16 -6.12 14.78
N MET A 164 5.98 -5.20 15.72
CA MET A 164 6.17 -3.77 15.49
C MET A 164 6.57 -3.03 16.76
N HIS A 165 7.34 -1.95 16.61
CA HIS A 165 7.66 -1.04 17.70
C HIS A 165 7.41 0.40 17.28
N LEU A 166 6.75 1.15 18.15
CA LEU A 166 6.61 2.60 18.06
C LEU A 166 7.49 3.23 19.14
N TYR A 167 8.41 4.10 18.73
CA TYR A 167 9.23 4.95 19.58
C TYR A 167 8.84 6.41 19.31
N SER A 168 8.63 7.20 20.35
CA SER A 168 8.16 8.58 20.24
C SER A 168 8.90 9.50 21.21
N ARG A 169 9.25 10.69 20.71
CA ARG A 169 9.72 11.83 21.52
C ARG A 169 8.57 12.63 22.11
N LEU A 170 7.45 12.64 21.40
CA LEU A 170 6.23 13.33 21.79
C LEU A 170 5.40 12.43 22.73
N PRO A 171 4.69 12.99 23.72
CA PRO A 171 3.82 12.21 24.59
C PRO A 171 2.76 11.45 23.79
N LEU A 172 2.54 10.20 24.19
CA LEU A 172 1.50 9.33 23.64
C LEU A 172 0.39 9.14 24.68
N GLU A 173 -0.85 9.44 24.30
CA GLU A 173 -2.05 9.22 25.11
C GLU A 173 -2.99 8.21 24.46
N ASN A 174 -3.84 7.57 25.27
CA ASN A 174 -4.88 6.64 24.81
C ASN A 174 -4.31 5.56 23.85
N THR A 175 -3.14 5.03 24.18
CA THR A 175 -2.44 4.06 23.35
C THR A 175 -3.05 2.67 23.53
N GLU A 176 -3.54 2.11 22.43
CA GLU A 176 -4.16 0.79 22.37
C GLU A 176 -3.46 -0.09 21.34
N VAL A 177 -3.26 -1.35 21.70
CA VAL A 177 -2.87 -2.41 20.76
C VAL A 177 -4.15 -3.15 20.36
N LEU A 178 -4.47 -3.11 19.07
CA LEU A 178 -5.69 -3.67 18.50
C LEU A 178 -5.35 -4.72 17.44
N TYR A 179 -6.27 -5.64 17.16
CA TYR A 179 -6.11 -6.72 16.17
C TYR A 179 -7.16 -6.55 15.07
N ARG A 180 -7.06 -5.44 14.31
CA ARG A 180 -8.10 -5.01 13.35
C ARG A 180 -8.06 -5.74 12.01
N VAL A 181 -6.88 -6.23 11.62
CA VAL A 181 -6.69 -6.93 10.34
C VAL A 181 -7.06 -8.39 10.51
N GLU A 182 -6.35 -9.09 11.40
CA GLU A 182 -6.59 -10.48 11.82
C GLU A 182 -6.19 -10.61 13.30
N GLU A 183 -6.62 -11.70 13.96
CA GLU A 183 -6.41 -11.93 15.40
C GLU A 183 -4.93 -11.98 15.79
N ASP A 184 -4.03 -12.29 14.86
CA ASP A 184 -2.59 -12.41 15.04
C ASP A 184 -1.77 -11.25 14.42
N ILE A 185 -2.47 -10.25 13.85
CA ILE A 185 -1.84 -9.07 13.22
C ILE A 185 -2.14 -7.83 14.08
N PRO A 186 -1.16 -7.36 14.87
CA PRO A 186 -1.35 -6.18 15.71
C PRO A 186 -1.41 -4.89 14.89
N SER A 187 -2.05 -3.90 15.49
CA SER A 187 -2.10 -2.51 15.07
C SER A 187 -2.00 -1.62 16.31
N ILE A 188 -1.35 -0.47 16.18
CA ILE A 188 -1.20 0.51 17.26
C ILE A 188 -2.11 1.68 16.94
N ARG A 189 -2.97 2.06 17.88
CA ARG A 189 -3.72 3.32 17.86
C ARG A 189 -3.25 4.17 19.03
N SER A 190 -2.97 5.45 18.79
CA SER A 190 -2.53 6.37 19.85
C SER A 190 -2.87 7.80 19.48
N GLN A 191 -2.89 8.69 20.48
CA GLN A 191 -2.94 10.14 20.29
C GLN A 191 -1.55 10.72 20.58
N VAL A 192 -0.98 11.39 19.59
CA VAL A 192 0.30 12.09 19.71
C VAL A 192 0.01 13.52 20.17
N ILE A 193 0.60 13.92 21.29
CA ILE A 193 0.50 15.28 21.80
C ILE A 193 1.58 16.13 21.14
N LEU A 194 1.16 17.08 20.31
CA LEU A 194 2.05 17.99 19.61
C LEU A 194 2.72 18.96 20.60
N ARG A 195 3.80 19.62 20.15
CA ARG A 195 4.46 20.65 20.97
C ARG A 195 3.54 21.84 21.25
N SER A 196 2.59 22.10 20.36
CA SER A 196 1.49 23.06 20.56
C SER A 196 0.50 22.66 21.66
N GLY A 197 0.53 21.41 22.13
CA GLY A 197 -0.45 20.82 23.06
C GLY A 197 -1.69 20.23 22.38
N GLU A 198 -1.84 20.38 21.06
CA GLU A 198 -2.92 19.76 20.31
C GLU A 198 -2.74 18.24 20.21
N LYS A 199 -3.85 17.50 20.10
CA LYS A 199 -3.84 16.05 19.99
C LYS A 199 -4.03 15.64 18.52
N SER A 200 -3.10 14.84 18.00
CA SER A 200 -3.20 14.26 16.65
C SER A 200 -3.39 12.75 16.73
N GLY A 201 -4.34 12.22 15.96
CA GLY A 201 -4.58 10.78 15.91
C GLY A 201 -3.50 10.05 15.11
N PHE A 202 -2.95 8.99 15.66
CA PHE A 202 -1.98 8.12 15.00
C PHE A 202 -2.49 6.68 14.96
N THR A 203 -2.34 6.02 13.81
CA THR A 203 -2.66 4.60 13.66
C THR A 203 -1.60 3.94 12.77
N ALA A 204 -1.01 2.86 13.27
CA ALA A 204 -0.04 2.03 12.57
C ALA A 204 -0.58 0.61 12.44
N CYS A 205 -0.45 0.01 11.26
CA CYS A 205 -0.83 -1.37 11.00
C CYS A 205 0.07 -1.99 9.93
N ILE A 206 0.21 -3.32 9.97
CA ILE A 206 0.84 -4.09 8.90
C ILE A 206 -0.29 -4.71 8.07
N PRO A 207 -0.39 -4.42 6.76
CA PRO A 207 -1.39 -5.06 5.93
C PRO A 207 -1.08 -6.55 5.76
N ARG A 208 -2.13 -7.35 5.58
CA ARG A 208 -1.96 -8.78 5.29
C ARG A 208 -1.15 -8.99 4.02
N ARG A 209 -0.25 -9.98 4.03
CA ARG A 209 0.45 -10.42 2.81
C ARG A 209 -0.55 -10.90 1.76
N PRO A 210 -0.40 -10.49 0.49
CA PRO A 210 -1.11 -11.16 -0.60
C PRO A 210 -0.71 -12.65 -0.62
N ALA A 211 -1.69 -13.55 -0.72
CA ALA A 211 -1.53 -14.99 -0.99
C ALA A 211 -1.29 -15.99 0.16
N GLN A 212 -1.39 -15.63 1.44
CA GLN A 212 -1.48 -16.65 2.51
C GLN A 212 -2.92 -17.18 2.59
N PRO A 213 -3.21 -18.48 2.39
CA PRO A 213 -4.51 -19.07 2.73
C PRO A 213 -4.83 -18.77 4.20
N LYS A 214 -6.11 -18.60 4.55
CA LYS A 214 -6.49 -18.51 5.97
C LYS A 214 -5.96 -19.75 6.68
N ALA A 215 -5.08 -19.59 7.67
CA ALA A 215 -4.95 -20.62 8.69
C ALA A 215 -6.34 -20.76 9.33
N LYS A 216 -6.94 -21.95 9.22
CA LYS A 216 -8.27 -22.20 9.81
C LYS A 216 -8.14 -22.16 11.33
N HIS A 217 -8.40 -21.01 11.94
CA HIS A 217 -8.92 -20.95 13.30
C HIS A 217 -10.24 -20.16 13.32
N GLN A 218 -11.18 -20.72 14.07
CA GLN A 218 -12.62 -20.48 14.04
C GLN A 218 -13.01 -19.24 14.87
N SER A 219 -13.88 -18.40 14.27
CA SER A 219 -15.00 -17.63 14.87
C SER A 219 -14.70 -16.78 16.12
N LEU A 220 -14.95 -15.46 16.16
CA LEU A 220 -16.24 -14.78 16.03
C LEU A 220 -15.99 -13.24 16.05
N GLY A 221 -16.80 -12.47 15.31
CA GLY A 221 -16.99 -11.03 15.57
C GLY A 221 -16.42 -10.08 14.51
N MET A 222 -17.01 -10.06 13.31
CA MET A 222 -16.87 -8.93 12.40
C MET A 222 -17.71 -7.75 12.92
N GLN A 223 -17.05 -6.71 13.42
CA GLN A 223 -17.63 -5.37 13.50
C GLN A 223 -16.65 -4.32 12.97
N ASN A 224 -17.07 -3.77 11.82
CA ASN A 224 -16.82 -2.42 11.31
C ASN A 224 -15.35 -2.01 11.10
N CYS A 225 -14.85 -2.33 9.91
CA CYS A 225 -13.82 -1.58 9.23
C CYS A 225 -14.40 -0.26 8.70
N CYS A 226 -14.34 0.81 9.49
CA CYS A 226 -14.35 2.17 8.96
C CYS A 226 -13.12 2.89 9.51
N TRP A 227 -12.40 3.52 8.57
CA TRP A 227 -11.32 4.47 8.81
C TRP A 227 -11.83 5.70 9.57
#